data_AF-A0A2D9C501-F1
#
_entry.id   AF-A0A2D9C501-F1
#
_cell.length_a   1.000
_cell.length_b   1.000
_cell.length_c   1.000
_cell.angle_alpha   90.00
_cell.angle_beta   90.00
_cell.angle_gamma   90.00
#
_symmetry.space_group_name_H-M   'P 1'
#
loop_
_entity.id
_entity.type
_entity.pdbx_description
1 polymer ?
#
loop_
_entity_poly.entity_id
_entity_poly.type
_entity_poly.pdbx_seq_one_letter_code
_entity_poly.pdbx_strand_id
1 'polypeptide(L)'
;MSLNANQKGKRFELKIAKDLAKKFDTNIRRTPNSGGLSIKGDIMTTSGILSEYSWECKNQEKLNIWKALEQSKGDAIGTLKTPVVVFTKNFEDDYIALKYDDFVNILLELDEYRSR
;
A
#
# COMPACT_ATOMS: atom_id res chain seq x y z
N MET A 1 24.89 2.03 -12.89
CA MET A 1 24.54 3.20 -12.05
C MET A 1 23.81 2.71 -10.81
N SER A 2 24.26 3.10 -9.61
CA SER A 2 23.51 2.87 -8.38
C SER A 2 22.18 3.63 -8.44
N LEU A 3 21.06 2.95 -8.18
CA LEU A 3 19.76 3.60 -8.10
C LEU A 3 19.76 4.59 -6.92
N ASN A 4 19.32 5.82 -7.16
CA ASN A 4 19.09 6.75 -6.06
C ASN A 4 17.81 6.37 -5.30
N ALA A 5 17.65 6.87 -4.06
CA ALA A 5 16.53 6.49 -3.19
C ALA A 5 15.15 6.77 -3.81
N ASN A 6 15.03 7.85 -4.59
CA ASN A 6 13.78 8.20 -5.28
C ASN A 6 13.43 7.17 -6.37
N GLN A 7 14.39 6.80 -7.22
CA GLN A 7 14.20 5.76 -8.22
C GLN A 7 13.88 4.39 -7.58
N LYS A 8 14.48 4.09 -6.42
CA LYS A 8 14.20 2.87 -5.65
C LYS A 8 12.73 2.82 -5.20
N GLY A 9 12.22 3.92 -4.62
CA GLY A 9 10.80 4.07 -4.25
C GLY A 9 9.87 3.88 -5.44
N LYS A 10 10.10 4.64 -6.52
CA LYS A 10 9.27 4.56 -7.75
C LYS A 10 9.25 3.15 -8.37
N ARG A 11 10.37 2.43 -8.33
CA ARG A 11 10.45 1.04 -8.81
C ARG A 11 9.68 0.09 -7.92
N PHE A 12 9.75 0.29 -6.61
CA PHE A 12 9.02 -0.53 -5.65
C PHE A 12 7.51 -0.34 -5.76
N GLU A 13 7.02 0.89 -5.83
CA GLU A 13 5.61 1.18 -6.10
C GLU A 13 5.11 0.48 -7.38
N LEU A 14 5.93 0.49 -8.43
CA LEU A 14 5.58 -0.15 -9.70
C LEU A 14 5.58 -1.68 -9.59
N LYS A 15 6.51 -2.26 -8.82
CA LYS A 15 6.56 -3.69 -8.52
C LYS A 15 5.26 -4.13 -7.84
N ILE A 16 4.87 -3.46 -6.75
CA ILE A 16 3.67 -3.81 -5.98
C ILE A 16 2.40 -3.63 -6.82
N ALA A 17 2.25 -2.51 -7.53
CA ALA A 17 1.09 -2.28 -8.39
C ALA A 17 0.93 -3.36 -9.47
N LYS A 18 2.03 -3.78 -10.12
CA LYS A 18 2.02 -4.85 -11.14
C LYS A 18 1.72 -6.22 -10.53
N ASP A 19 2.29 -6.53 -9.38
CA ASP A 19 2.06 -7.80 -8.70
C ASP A 19 0.60 -7.95 -8.25
N LEU A 20 0.05 -6.91 -7.61
CA LEU A 20 -1.35 -6.88 -7.23
C LEU A 20 -2.29 -6.95 -8.44
N ALA A 21 -1.99 -6.21 -9.52
CA ALA A 21 -2.78 -6.27 -10.75
C ALA A 21 -2.86 -7.70 -11.31
N LYS A 22 -1.72 -8.39 -11.32
CA LYS A 22 -1.62 -9.77 -11.79
C LYS A 22 -2.37 -10.76 -10.88
N LYS A 23 -2.21 -10.63 -9.55
CA LYS A 23 -2.81 -11.55 -8.58
C LYS A 23 -4.32 -11.43 -8.48
N PHE A 24 -4.85 -10.22 -8.65
CA PHE A 24 -6.28 -9.92 -8.55
C PHE A 24 -6.96 -9.80 -9.92
N ASP A 25 -6.25 -10.13 -11.01
CA ASP A 25 -6.71 -10.01 -12.39
C ASP A 25 -7.44 -8.67 -12.67
N THR A 26 -6.81 -7.58 -12.23
CA THR A 26 -7.42 -6.24 -12.25
C THR A 26 -6.45 -5.17 -12.75
N ASN A 27 -7.01 -4.05 -13.20
CA ASN A 27 -6.24 -2.90 -13.67
C ASN A 27 -5.83 -2.00 -12.49
N ILE A 28 -4.56 -2.02 -12.12
CA ILE A 28 -3.98 -1.17 -11.07
C ILE A 28 -2.93 -0.24 -11.67
N ARG A 29 -2.90 1.01 -11.21
CA ARG A 29 -1.92 2.02 -11.63
C ARG A 29 -1.26 2.69 -10.43
N ARG A 30 -0.09 3.29 -10.62
CA ARG A 30 0.51 4.19 -9.63
C ARG A 30 -0.16 5.57 -9.71
N THR A 31 -0.20 6.27 -8.59
CA THR A 31 -0.70 7.66 -8.55
C THR A 31 0.35 8.61 -9.16
N PRO A 32 0.03 9.36 -10.23
CA PRO A 32 0.93 10.39 -10.75
C PRO A 32 1.06 11.52 -9.73
N ASN A 33 2.28 11.94 -9.38
CA ASN A 33 2.53 13.07 -8.47
C ASN A 33 1.69 13.03 -7.17
N SER A 34 1.81 11.96 -6.37
CA SER A 34 1.06 11.76 -5.12
C SER A 34 1.15 12.92 -4.10
N GLY A 35 2.10 13.84 -4.24
CA GLY A 35 2.21 15.05 -3.43
C GLY A 35 1.54 16.32 -3.98
N GLY A 36 0.94 16.31 -5.18
CA GLY A 36 0.46 17.52 -5.88
C GLY A 36 -0.96 17.48 -6.47
N LEU A 37 -1.70 16.38 -6.32
CA LEU A 37 -3.08 16.21 -6.80
C LEU A 37 -4.02 15.86 -5.63
N SER A 38 -5.34 15.99 -5.83
CA SER A 38 -6.36 15.62 -4.83
C SER A 38 -6.44 14.12 -4.54
N ILE A 39 -5.80 13.29 -5.38
CA ILE A 39 -5.70 11.84 -5.22
C ILE A 39 -4.42 11.54 -4.44
N LYS A 40 -4.58 11.00 -3.22
CA LYS A 40 -3.49 10.65 -2.31
C LYS A 40 -3.22 9.13 -2.28
N GLY A 41 -2.03 8.74 -1.79
CA GLY A 41 -1.53 7.36 -1.77
C GLY A 41 -0.71 6.98 -3.01
N ASP A 42 0.14 5.95 -2.88
CA ASP A 42 1.12 5.54 -3.88
C ASP A 42 0.55 4.61 -4.96
N ILE A 43 -0.47 3.83 -4.60
CA ILE A 43 -1.16 2.90 -5.52
C ILE A 43 -2.62 3.33 -5.67
N MET A 44 -3.06 3.44 -6.93
CA MET A 44 -4.41 3.76 -7.31
C MET A 44 -5.07 2.53 -7.98
N THR A 45 -6.11 2.04 -7.33
CA THR A 45 -6.93 0.91 -7.75
C THR A 45 -8.34 1.41 -8.01
N THR A 46 -8.91 1.10 -9.17
CA THR A 46 -10.21 1.64 -9.59
C THR A 46 -11.39 0.71 -9.30
N SER A 47 -11.15 -0.52 -8.85
CA SER A 47 -12.20 -1.51 -8.59
C SER A 47 -11.72 -2.65 -7.67
N GLY A 48 -12.68 -3.37 -7.09
CA GLY A 48 -12.45 -4.54 -6.24
C GLY A 48 -11.92 -4.20 -4.85
N ILE A 49 -11.64 -5.25 -4.07
CA ILE A 49 -11.24 -5.14 -2.66
C ILE A 49 -10.02 -4.23 -2.44
N LEU A 50 -9.10 -4.16 -3.41
CA LEU A 50 -7.90 -3.33 -3.30
C LEU A 50 -8.21 -1.82 -3.27
N SER A 51 -9.37 -1.40 -3.79
CA SER A 51 -9.84 -0.01 -3.77
C SER A 51 -10.29 0.50 -2.42
N GLU A 52 -10.50 -0.41 -1.47
CA GLU A 52 -10.85 -0.12 -0.09
C GLU A 52 -9.62 0.23 0.77
N TYR A 53 -8.41 0.17 0.20
CA TYR A 53 -7.17 0.44 0.92
C TYR A 53 -6.45 1.68 0.39
N SER A 54 -5.80 2.42 1.30
CA SER A 54 -4.92 3.55 1.01
C SER A 54 -3.47 3.11 1.16
N TRP A 55 -2.80 2.91 0.03
CA TRP A 55 -1.50 2.25 -0.03
C TRP A 55 -0.34 3.24 0.05
N GLU A 56 0.58 3.02 0.99
CA GLU A 56 1.86 3.71 1.12
C GLU A 56 3.01 2.71 0.92
N CYS A 57 3.94 2.98 0.01
CA CYS A 57 5.04 2.10 -0.37
C CYS A 57 6.40 2.66 0.09
N LYS A 58 7.13 1.91 0.92
CA LYS A 58 8.47 2.30 1.39
C LYS A 58 9.53 1.28 1.02
N ASN A 59 10.51 1.69 0.22
CA ASN A 59 11.73 0.90 0.01
C ASN A 59 12.93 1.61 0.64
N GLN A 60 13.25 1.26 1.90
CA GLN A 60 14.23 1.99 2.73
C GLN A 60 15.03 1.01 3.59
N GLU A 61 16.36 1.19 3.65
CA GLU A 61 17.23 0.36 4.52
C GLU A 61 16.96 0.59 6.02
N LYS A 62 16.55 1.82 6.38
CA LYS A 62 16.17 2.22 7.74
C LYS A 62 14.81 2.90 7.68
N LEU A 63 13.76 2.09 7.77
CA LEU A 63 12.39 2.59 7.78
C LEU A 63 12.02 3.11 9.17
N ASN A 64 11.53 4.35 9.26
CA ASN A 64 10.75 4.80 10.40
C ASN A 64 9.28 4.42 10.17
N ILE A 65 8.87 3.28 10.73
CA ILE A 65 7.53 2.74 10.51
C ILE A 65 6.43 3.65 11.06
N TRP A 66 6.67 4.33 12.18
CA TRP A 66 5.70 5.25 12.80
C TRP A 66 5.37 6.41 11.86
N LYS A 67 6.39 7.03 11.28
CA LYS A 67 6.21 8.10 10.29
C LYS A 67 5.48 7.61 9.03
N ALA A 68 5.77 6.40 8.58
CA ALA A 68 5.09 5.82 7.41
C ALA A 68 3.60 5.55 7.71
N LEU A 69 3.28 5.02 8.90
CA LEU A 69 1.90 4.81 9.35
C LEU A 69 1.15 6.13 9.50
N GLU A 70 1.78 7.17 10.04
CA GLU A 70 1.19 8.52 10.14
C GLU A 70 0.89 9.11 8.75
N GLN A 71 1.83 8.98 7.81
CA GLN A 71 1.64 9.43 6.42
C GLN A 71 0.48 8.68 5.76
N SER A 72 0.46 7.35 5.83
CA SER A 72 -0.60 6.51 5.26
C SER A 72 -1.97 6.86 5.86
N LYS A 73 -2.06 7.05 7.18
CA LYS A 73 -3.28 7.52 7.85
C LYS A 73 -3.71 8.89 7.33
N GLY A 74 -2.78 9.85 7.23
CA GLY A 74 -3.03 11.19 6.73
C GLY A 74 -3.56 11.23 5.29
N ASP A 75 -3.08 10.32 4.45
CA ASP A 75 -3.54 10.17 3.06
C ASP A 75 -4.93 9.54 2.96
N ALA A 76 -5.33 8.74 3.95
CA ALA A 76 -6.67 8.17 4.06
C ALA A 76 -7.71 9.12 4.68
N ILE A 77 -7.30 10.23 5.31
CA ILE A 77 -8.23 11.19 5.93
C ILE A 77 -9.25 11.70 4.89
N GLY A 78 -10.54 11.67 5.26
CA GLY A 78 -11.63 12.08 4.38
C GLY A 78 -12.03 11.03 3.35
N THR A 79 -11.43 9.84 3.41
CA THR A 79 -11.82 8.66 2.61
C THR A 79 -12.35 7.56 3.54
N LEU A 80 -13.03 6.57 2.96
CA LEU A 80 -13.43 5.34 3.65
C LEU A 80 -12.35 4.24 3.57
N LYS A 81 -11.13 4.60 3.16
CA LYS A 81 -10.08 3.62 2.88
C LYS A 81 -9.30 3.24 4.13
N THR A 82 -8.97 1.96 4.25
CA THR A 82 -8.10 1.42 5.30
C THR A 82 -6.64 1.74 4.97
N PRO A 83 -5.89 2.46 5.84
CA PRO A 83 -4.49 2.77 5.61
C PRO A 83 -3.61 1.51 5.67
N VAL A 84 -2.74 1.33 4.67
CA VAL A 84 -1.80 0.22 4.60
C VAL A 84 -0.40 0.69 4.21
N VAL A 85 0.62 0.18 4.89
CA VAL A 85 2.03 0.42 4.54
C VAL A 85 2.63 -0.86 4.02
N VAL A 86 3.07 -0.86 2.76
CA VAL A 86 3.86 -1.93 2.15
C VAL A 86 5.32 -1.50 2.16
N PHE A 87 6.21 -2.36 2.66
CA PHE A 87 7.60 -1.97 2.79
C PHE A 87 8.59 -3.11 2.56
N THR A 88 9.80 -2.72 2.15
CA THR A 88 10.93 -3.62 1.95
C THR A 88 12.25 -2.85 2.10
N LYS A 89 13.37 -3.59 2.06
CA LYS A 89 14.73 -3.07 1.92
C LYS A 89 15.49 -3.91 0.88
N ASN A 90 16.77 -3.62 0.64
CA ASN A 90 17.54 -4.44 -0.30
C ASN A 90 17.66 -5.90 0.18
N PHE A 91 17.46 -6.83 -0.75
CA PHE A 91 17.61 -8.29 -0.53
C PHE A 91 16.73 -8.84 0.60
N GLU A 92 15.52 -8.32 0.71
CA GLU A 92 14.55 -8.69 1.73
C GLU A 92 13.19 -8.91 1.09
N ASP A 93 12.31 -9.64 1.78
CA ASP A 93 10.92 -9.81 1.37
C ASP A 93 10.11 -8.49 1.47
N ASP A 94 8.92 -8.52 0.88
CA ASP A 94 7.95 -7.42 0.98
C ASP A 94 7.01 -7.70 2.16
N TYR A 95 6.89 -6.73 3.07
CA TYR A 95 6.05 -6.82 4.26
C TYR A 95 4.92 -5.80 4.21
N ILE A 96 3.86 -6.06 4.98
CA ILE A 96 2.72 -5.16 5.14
C ILE A 96 2.51 -4.84 6.63
N ALA A 97 2.20 -3.58 6.92
CA ALA A 97 1.75 -3.12 8.22
C ALA A 97 0.37 -2.46 8.11
N LEU A 98 -0.50 -2.80 9.06
CA LEU A 98 -1.86 -2.30 9.27
C LEU A 98 -2.02 -1.97 10.76
N LYS A 99 -3.08 -1.25 11.16
CA LYS A 99 -3.45 -1.26 12.59
C LYS A 99 -3.91 -2.66 12.97
N TYR A 100 -3.74 -2.99 14.25
CA TYR A 100 -4.21 -4.26 14.81
C TYR A 100 -5.70 -4.49 14.52
N ASP A 101 -6.56 -3.52 14.84
CA ASP A 101 -8.01 -3.67 14.65
C ASP A 101 -8.40 -3.86 13.18
N ASP A 102 -7.72 -3.17 12.25
CA ASP A 102 -7.94 -3.32 10.81
C ASP A 102 -7.63 -4.77 10.36
N PHE A 103 -6.55 -5.36 10.87
CA PHE A 103 -6.20 -6.75 10.59
C PHE A 103 -7.18 -7.73 11.23
N VAL A 104 -7.61 -7.49 12.47
CA VAL A 104 -8.61 -8.33 13.15
C VAL A 104 -9.93 -8.34 12.39
N ASN A 105 -10.38 -7.18 11.87
CA ASN A 105 -11.61 -7.10 11.08
C ASN A 105 -11.52 -7.94 9.80
N ILE A 106 -10.37 -7.93 9.11
CA ILE A 106 -10.13 -8.80 7.95
C ILE A 106 -10.25 -10.28 8.33
N LEU A 107 -9.71 -10.68 9.49
CA LEU A 107 -9.82 -12.06 9.96
C LEU A 107 -11.27 -12.45 10.28
N LEU A 108 -12.03 -11.57 10.91
CA LEU A 108 -13.46 -11.80 11.22
C LEU A 108 -14.29 -11.95 9.95
N GLU A 109 -14.08 -11.09 8.95
CA GLU A 109 -14.77 -11.19 7.66
C GLU A 109 -14.44 -12.52 6.94
N LEU A 110 -13.16 -12.92 6.96
CA LEU A 110 -12.73 -14.19 6.36
C LEU A 110 -13.30 -15.40 7.10
N ASP A 111 -13.40 -15.35 8.42
CA ASP A 111 -14.00 -16.40 9.24
C ASP A 111 -15.49 -16.55 8.96
N GLU A 112 -16.21 -15.43 8.86
CA GLU A 112 -17.62 -15.41 8.48
C GLU A 112 -17.83 -15.97 7.07
N TYR A 113 -17.00 -15.57 6.10
CA TYR A 113 -17.08 -16.07 4.73
C TYR A 113 -16.85 -17.58 4.65
N ARG A 114 -15.91 -18.13 5.41
CA ARG A 114 -15.58 -19.57 5.44
C ARG A 114 -16.58 -20.42 6.21
N SER A 115 -17.34 -19.81 7.10
CA SER A 115 -18.37 -20.48 7.90
C SER A 115 -19.73 -20.60 7.20
N ARG A 116 -19.87 -19.96 6.02
CA ARG A 116 -21.04 -20.07 5.13
C ARG A 116 -20.85 -21.22 4.15
#